data_AF-A0A9D9DTM0-F1
#
_entry.id   AF-A0A9D9DTM0-F1
#
_cell.length_a   1.000
_cell.length_b   1.000
_cell.length_c   1.000
_cell.angle_alpha   90.00
_cell.angle_beta   90.00
_cell.angle_gamma   90.00
#
_symmetry.space_group_name_H-M   'P 1'
#
loop_
_entity.id
_entity.type
_entity.pdbx_description
1 polymer ?
#
loop_
_entity_poly.entity_id
_entity_poly.type
_entity_poly.pdbx_seq_one_letter_code
_entity_poly.pdbx_strand_id
1 'polypeptide(L)'
;MNKFLVGLLACGLFATTVIPACAADIADVSSNYWASKEINEVVDDNIMTLSDGKFNPEGSVARVDFVSALLKLLSNDNLNVNISNIFTDVKSTDSYYENVLRSQQLGLVYGYPDRTFQPKRLMTRSETQSVISHITKDMDADTSVLNRFEDAGSIPTWARTPYAKTLNYGIYVNYPQPNELRPNDILSRAEAAVILARLKDKIGLVKTQYKGGELLAIEHLNTTRRAPSDEVEIKSDSNVIKEGNVIPVAFSERFKSEDSAAGDAVSFVAKEDITTEEGTVLFPAGTKFDAQVLEIKDPKWFNKNARVYAQLNGAVMPCGQKVSLDAKPFYKNYELKEGPWMTAGKLALYTVAGGAVGTGAGVGFAFIPDPTKIGTGIAIGTPVGAGIGLATGLITKGLNYHAKEGEVINVILLKDASISKSKL
;
A
#
# COMPACT_ATOMS: atom_id res chain seq x y z
N MET A 1 -4.79 46.25 46.93
CA MET A 1 -3.60 45.56 46.39
C MET A 1 -3.88 44.07 46.36
N ASN A 2 -3.67 43.45 45.19
CA ASN A 2 -3.46 42.01 44.90
C ASN A 2 -4.66 41.08 45.16
N LYS A 3 -5.51 40.75 44.17
CA LYS A 3 -5.32 39.77 43.07
C LYS A 3 -4.89 38.39 43.58
N PHE A 4 -5.79 37.40 43.54
CA PHE A 4 -5.55 36.13 42.82
C PHE A 4 -6.89 35.43 42.52
N LEU A 5 -7.07 35.16 41.23
CA LEU A 5 -8.27 34.64 40.58
C LEU A 5 -8.29 33.11 40.71
N VAL A 6 -9.43 32.56 41.12
CA VAL A 6 -9.77 31.14 40.99
C VAL A 6 -10.08 30.89 39.51
N GLY A 7 -9.36 29.96 38.88
CA GLY A 7 -9.56 29.56 37.49
C GLY A 7 -9.35 28.05 37.35
N LEU A 8 -10.41 27.29 37.62
CA LEU A 8 -10.49 25.85 37.40
C LEU A 8 -10.55 25.59 35.89
N LEU A 9 -9.40 25.30 35.26
CA LEU A 9 -9.34 24.95 33.84
C LEU A 9 -9.53 23.44 33.70
N ALA A 10 -10.77 23.02 33.49
CA ALA A 10 -11.12 21.66 33.11
C ALA A 10 -10.66 21.40 31.66
N CYS A 11 -9.44 20.90 31.48
CA CYS A 11 -9.00 20.32 30.21
C CYS A 11 -9.70 18.97 30.03
N GLY A 12 -10.80 18.97 29.28
CA GLY A 12 -11.44 17.75 28.78
C GLY A 12 -10.47 16.97 27.91
N LEU A 13 -10.06 15.81 28.41
CA LEU A 13 -9.28 14.82 27.70
C LEU A 13 -10.17 14.21 26.59
N PHE A 14 -10.03 14.67 25.35
CA PHE A 14 -10.60 13.96 24.20
C PHE A 14 -9.72 12.73 23.95
N ALA A 15 -10.07 11.61 24.58
CA ALA A 15 -9.54 10.31 24.26
C ALA A 15 -10.08 9.89 22.88
N THR A 16 -9.35 10.18 21.82
CA THR A 16 -9.62 9.58 20.51
C THR A 16 -9.17 8.13 20.59
N THR A 17 -10.11 7.21 20.77
CA THR A 17 -9.87 5.78 20.60
C THR A 17 -9.44 5.54 19.16
N VAL A 18 -8.16 5.25 18.95
CA VAL A 18 -7.67 4.67 17.70
C VAL A 18 -8.30 3.28 17.58
N ILE A 19 -9.29 3.17 16.70
CA ILE A 19 -9.89 1.90 16.33
C ILE A 19 -8.88 1.21 15.41
N PRO A 20 -8.46 -0.04 15.69
CA PRO A 20 -7.68 -0.81 14.72
C PRO A 20 -8.47 -0.86 13.41
N ALA A 21 -7.82 -0.55 12.29
CA ALA A 21 -8.41 -0.77 10.98
C ALA A 21 -8.52 -2.29 10.75
N CYS A 22 -9.53 -2.91 11.37
CA CYS A 22 -10.12 -4.12 10.84
C CYS A 22 -10.52 -3.84 9.39
N ALA A 23 -10.38 -4.84 8.51
CA ALA A 23 -11.04 -4.84 7.21
C ALA A 23 -12.44 -4.25 7.42
N ALA A 24 -12.77 -3.17 6.70
CA ALA A 24 -13.98 -2.43 6.98
C ALA A 24 -15.16 -3.40 6.91
N ASP A 25 -15.84 -3.65 8.03
CA ASP A 25 -17.06 -4.45 8.02
C ASP A 25 -18.04 -3.75 7.05
N ILE A 26 -18.25 -4.37 5.89
CA ILE A 26 -19.21 -3.88 4.90
C ILE A 26 -20.59 -4.09 5.50
N ALA A 27 -21.30 -3.00 5.80
CA ALA A 27 -22.41 -3.00 6.74
C ALA A 27 -23.57 -3.95 6.38
N ASP A 28 -23.72 -4.29 5.10
CA ASP A 28 -24.76 -5.17 4.56
C ASP A 28 -24.23 -6.49 3.97
N VAL A 29 -22.97 -6.85 4.23
CA VAL A 29 -22.36 -8.10 3.79
C VAL A 29 -21.77 -8.83 5.00
N SER A 30 -22.47 -9.87 5.46
CA SER A 30 -21.96 -10.68 6.56
C SER A 30 -20.74 -11.51 6.15
N SER A 31 -19.92 -11.91 7.12
CA SER A 31 -18.74 -12.76 6.87
C SER A 31 -19.07 -14.14 6.29
N ASN A 32 -20.30 -14.62 6.49
CA ASN A 32 -20.81 -15.87 5.91
C ASN A 32 -21.65 -15.66 4.63
N TYR A 33 -21.74 -14.43 4.11
CA TYR A 33 -22.39 -14.17 2.83
C TYR A 33 -21.59 -14.86 1.71
N TRP A 34 -22.28 -15.49 0.76
CA TRP A 34 -21.67 -16.41 -0.21
C TRP A 34 -20.55 -15.78 -1.07
N ALA A 35 -20.62 -14.47 -1.32
CA ALA A 35 -19.63 -13.69 -2.07
C ALA A 35 -18.81 -12.75 -1.17
N SER A 36 -18.84 -12.94 0.17
CA SER A 36 -18.21 -12.02 1.12
C SER A 36 -16.72 -11.81 0.81
N LYS A 37 -16.00 -12.90 0.51
CA LYS A 37 -14.58 -12.85 0.16
C LYS A 37 -14.33 -11.97 -1.07
N GLU A 38 -15.00 -12.26 -2.18
CA GLU A 38 -14.80 -11.56 -3.45
C GLU A 38 -15.29 -10.11 -3.38
N ILE A 39 -16.33 -9.82 -2.60
CA ILE A 39 -16.79 -8.45 -2.36
C ILE A 39 -15.73 -7.65 -1.61
N ASN A 40 -15.13 -8.20 -0.55
CA ASN A 40 -14.05 -7.51 0.17
C ASN A 40 -12.86 -7.26 -0.77
N GLU A 41 -12.44 -8.25 -1.57
CA GLU A 41 -11.34 -8.09 -2.54
C GLU A 41 -11.59 -6.92 -3.50
N VAL A 42 -12.73 -6.89 -4.21
CA VAL A 42 -12.99 -5.82 -5.19
C VAL A 42 -13.18 -4.45 -4.54
N VAL A 43 -13.56 -4.37 -3.26
CA VAL A 43 -13.67 -3.12 -2.51
C VAL A 43 -12.31 -2.64 -2.04
N ASP A 44 -11.49 -3.53 -1.48
CA ASP A 44 -10.14 -3.23 -1.00
C ASP A 44 -9.22 -2.77 -2.15
N ASP A 45 -9.37 -3.36 -3.33
CA ASP A 45 -8.67 -2.95 -4.55
C ASP A 45 -9.27 -1.71 -5.23
N ASN A 46 -10.32 -1.10 -4.65
CA ASN A 46 -11.07 0.02 -5.23
C ASN A 46 -11.68 -0.27 -6.62
N ILE A 47 -11.83 -1.54 -7.01
CA ILE A 47 -12.46 -1.97 -8.27
C ILE A 47 -13.97 -1.63 -8.25
N MET A 48 -14.64 -1.94 -7.14
CA MET A 48 -16.04 -1.57 -6.88
C MET A 48 -16.15 -0.73 -5.61
N THR A 49 -17.16 0.13 -5.52
CA THR A 49 -17.29 1.09 -4.42
C THR A 49 -18.52 0.83 -3.54
N LEU A 50 -18.39 1.22 -2.28
CA LEU A 50 -19.48 1.29 -1.31
C LEU A 50 -20.28 2.59 -1.48
N SER A 51 -21.54 2.58 -1.04
CA SER A 51 -22.36 3.76 -0.81
C SER A 51 -22.80 3.76 0.64
N ASP A 52 -22.45 4.79 1.41
CA ASP A 52 -22.79 4.92 2.83
C ASP A 52 -22.41 3.67 3.67
N GLY A 53 -21.22 3.12 3.41
CA GLY A 53 -20.70 1.92 4.08
C GLY A 53 -21.35 0.60 3.65
N LYS A 54 -22.26 0.62 2.67
CA LYS A 54 -22.96 -0.55 2.15
C LYS A 54 -22.50 -0.91 0.73
N PHE A 55 -22.44 -2.20 0.43
CA PHE A 55 -22.13 -2.69 -0.90
C PHE A 55 -23.37 -2.89 -1.77
N ASN A 56 -24.55 -3.13 -1.17
CA ASN A 56 -25.81 -3.48 -1.83
C ASN A 56 -25.67 -4.71 -2.74
N PRO A 57 -25.35 -5.91 -2.20
CA PRO A 57 -24.98 -7.09 -2.99
C PRO A 57 -26.10 -7.58 -3.93
N GLU A 58 -27.37 -7.44 -3.52
CA GLU A 58 -28.53 -7.85 -4.32
C GLU A 58 -28.95 -6.79 -5.35
N GLY A 59 -28.34 -5.60 -5.32
CA GLY A 59 -28.63 -4.53 -6.26
C GLY A 59 -28.22 -4.89 -7.68
N SER A 60 -28.89 -4.33 -8.69
CA SER A 60 -28.53 -4.51 -10.09
C SER A 60 -27.34 -3.64 -10.51
N VAL A 61 -26.59 -4.09 -11.52
CA VAL A 61 -25.44 -3.35 -12.07
C VAL A 61 -25.80 -2.65 -13.37
N ALA A 62 -25.62 -1.33 -13.43
CA ALA A 62 -25.72 -0.59 -14.67
C ALA A 62 -24.50 -0.85 -15.57
N ARG A 63 -24.69 -0.75 -16.88
CA ARG A 63 -23.63 -0.95 -17.89
C ARG A 63 -22.41 -0.08 -17.62
N VAL A 64 -22.63 1.18 -17.26
CA VAL A 64 -21.56 2.13 -16.97
C VAL A 64 -20.76 1.78 -15.72
N ASP A 65 -21.41 1.22 -14.69
CA ASP A 65 -20.75 0.82 -13.45
C ASP A 65 -19.88 -0.42 -13.69
N PHE A 66 -20.38 -1.38 -14.47
CA PHE A 66 -19.61 -2.58 -14.81
C PHE A 66 -18.34 -2.26 -15.60
N VAL A 67 -18.43 -1.43 -16.65
CA VAL A 67 -17.25 -1.07 -17.45
C VAL A 67 -16.28 -0.19 -16.69
N SER A 68 -16.77 0.66 -15.79
CA SER A 68 -15.90 1.47 -14.91
C SER A 68 -15.10 0.58 -13.96
N ALA A 69 -15.74 -0.42 -13.35
CA ALA A 69 -15.05 -1.41 -12.52
C ALA A 69 -14.05 -2.23 -13.35
N LEU A 70 -14.42 -2.63 -14.57
CA LEU A 70 -13.53 -3.36 -15.46
C LEU A 70 -12.29 -2.53 -15.87
N LEU A 71 -12.45 -1.23 -16.15
CA LEU A 71 -11.30 -0.34 -16.41
C LEU A 71 -10.33 -0.30 -15.24
N LYS A 72 -10.83 -0.20 -14.00
CA LYS A 72 -9.98 -0.22 -12.80
C LYS A 72 -9.25 -1.55 -12.63
N LEU A 73 -9.96 -2.67 -12.78
CA LEU A 73 -9.36 -4.01 -12.72
C LEU A 73 -8.24 -4.18 -13.75
N LEU A 74 -8.45 -3.62 -14.94
CA LEU A 74 -7.50 -3.65 -16.06
C LEU A 74 -6.46 -2.54 -16.00
N SER A 75 -6.43 -1.72 -14.93
CA SER A 75 -5.45 -0.63 -14.77
C SER A 75 -5.51 0.43 -15.90
N ASN A 76 -6.72 0.71 -16.38
CA ASN A 76 -7.01 1.61 -17.50
C ASN A 76 -7.97 2.75 -17.13
N ASP A 77 -8.32 2.91 -15.86
CA ASP A 77 -9.19 3.98 -15.36
C ASP A 77 -8.56 5.38 -15.43
N ASN A 78 -7.25 5.46 -15.68
CA ASN A 78 -6.52 6.72 -15.96
C ASN A 78 -6.00 6.83 -17.40
N LEU A 79 -6.46 5.96 -18.31
CA LEU A 79 -6.06 6.00 -19.72
C LEU A 79 -6.42 7.36 -20.36
N ASN A 80 -5.49 7.92 -21.12
CA ASN A 80 -5.74 9.12 -21.93
C ASN A 80 -6.76 8.83 -23.03
N VAL A 81 -7.78 9.68 -23.10
CA VAL A 81 -8.77 9.63 -24.18
C VAL A 81 -8.30 10.46 -25.35
N ASN A 82 -8.05 9.80 -26.47
CA ASN A 82 -7.56 10.39 -27.72
C ASN A 82 -8.57 10.25 -28.87
N ILE A 83 -9.82 9.93 -28.55
CA ILE A 83 -10.89 9.70 -29.51
C ILE A 83 -12.05 10.65 -29.26
N SER A 84 -12.87 10.87 -30.28
CA SER A 84 -14.12 11.61 -30.13
C SER A 84 -15.24 10.70 -29.62
N ASN A 85 -16.13 11.27 -28.79
CA ASN A 85 -17.36 10.61 -28.38
C ASN A 85 -18.28 10.37 -29.60
N ILE A 86 -18.68 9.12 -29.81
CA ILE A 86 -19.62 8.74 -30.86
C ILE A 86 -21.06 8.56 -30.35
N PHE A 87 -21.25 8.58 -29.01
CA PHE A 87 -22.52 8.27 -28.38
C PHE A 87 -23.36 9.53 -28.15
N THR A 88 -24.63 9.49 -28.57
CA THR A 88 -25.55 10.63 -28.47
C THR A 88 -26.11 10.84 -27.07
N ASP A 89 -26.08 9.81 -26.22
CA ASP A 89 -26.63 9.77 -24.86
C ASP A 89 -25.57 9.87 -23.76
N VAL A 90 -24.34 10.22 -24.12
CA VAL A 90 -23.21 10.41 -23.20
C VAL A 90 -22.68 11.83 -23.41
N LYS A 91 -22.77 12.68 -22.39
CA LYS A 91 -22.40 14.10 -22.46
C LYS A 91 -21.10 14.34 -21.72
N SER A 92 -20.30 15.32 -22.17
CA SER A 92 -19.04 15.69 -21.50
C SER A 92 -19.21 16.14 -20.05
N THR A 93 -20.43 16.50 -19.65
CA THR A 93 -20.79 16.85 -18.26
C THR A 93 -21.11 15.64 -17.39
N ASP A 94 -21.28 14.45 -17.96
CA ASP A 94 -21.58 13.24 -17.20
C ASP A 94 -20.34 12.77 -16.43
N SER A 95 -20.51 12.40 -15.16
CA SER A 95 -19.39 11.95 -14.31
C SER A 95 -18.67 10.70 -14.85
N TYR A 96 -19.35 9.92 -15.70
CA TYR A 96 -18.84 8.70 -16.32
C TYR A 96 -18.33 8.92 -17.75
N TYR A 97 -18.33 10.15 -18.27
CA TYR A 97 -17.95 10.45 -19.65
C TYR A 97 -16.61 9.84 -20.04
N GLU A 98 -15.56 10.13 -19.28
CA GLU A 98 -14.20 9.63 -19.54
C GLU A 98 -14.14 8.09 -19.50
N ASN A 99 -14.83 7.44 -18.57
CA ASN A 99 -14.84 5.98 -18.49
C ASN A 99 -15.52 5.34 -19.71
N VAL A 100 -16.57 5.96 -20.23
CA VAL A 100 -17.19 5.48 -21.48
C VAL A 100 -16.24 5.63 -22.66
N LEU A 101 -15.55 6.78 -22.79
CA LEU A 101 -14.62 7.01 -23.89
C LEU A 101 -13.38 6.10 -23.80
N ARG A 102 -12.83 5.85 -22.59
CA ARG A 102 -11.76 4.86 -22.39
C ARG A 102 -12.21 3.46 -22.80
N SER A 103 -13.41 3.07 -22.40
CA SER A 103 -14.00 1.77 -22.75
C SER A 103 -14.20 1.63 -24.27
N GLN A 104 -14.62 2.71 -24.93
CA GLN A 104 -14.73 2.78 -26.40
C GLN A 104 -13.36 2.67 -27.07
N GLN A 105 -12.35 3.43 -26.58
CA GLN A 105 -10.99 3.43 -27.13
C GLN A 105 -10.32 2.06 -27.04
N LEU A 106 -10.52 1.36 -25.93
CA LEU A 106 -10.02 0.01 -25.72
C LEU A 106 -10.86 -1.06 -26.43
N GLY A 107 -12.04 -0.72 -26.95
CA GLY A 107 -12.97 -1.70 -27.52
C GLY A 107 -13.56 -2.66 -26.49
N LEU A 108 -13.67 -2.26 -25.21
CA LEU A 108 -14.34 -3.07 -24.18
C LEU A 108 -15.84 -3.19 -24.45
N VAL A 109 -16.41 -2.16 -25.07
CA VAL A 109 -17.83 -2.05 -25.40
C VAL A 109 -18.03 -1.41 -26.75
N TYR A 110 -19.02 -1.92 -27.45
CA TYR A 110 -19.58 -1.33 -28.64
C TYR A 110 -20.98 -0.86 -28.27
N GLY A 111 -21.33 0.39 -28.60
CA GLY A 111 -22.67 0.91 -28.37
C GLY A 111 -23.70 0.25 -29.29
N TYR A 112 -24.88 0.83 -29.36
CA TYR A 112 -25.99 0.33 -30.16
C TYR A 112 -26.00 0.91 -31.57
N PRO A 113 -26.72 0.27 -32.52
CA PRO A 113 -26.83 0.77 -33.90
C PRO A 113 -27.40 2.20 -34.00
N ASP A 114 -28.17 2.64 -33.01
CA ASP A 114 -28.74 3.99 -32.90
C ASP A 114 -27.74 5.04 -32.36
N ARG A 115 -26.46 4.68 -32.22
CA ARG A 115 -25.38 5.51 -31.64
C ARG A 115 -25.59 5.84 -30.17
N THR A 116 -26.27 5.00 -29.40
CA THR A 116 -26.34 5.13 -27.94
C THR A 116 -25.37 4.19 -27.23
N PHE A 117 -24.96 4.53 -26.01
CA PHE A 117 -24.25 3.64 -25.09
C PHE A 117 -25.18 2.99 -24.07
N GLN A 118 -26.25 3.69 -23.68
CA GLN A 118 -27.23 3.34 -22.65
C GLN A 118 -26.60 3.11 -21.27
N PRO A 119 -25.95 4.13 -20.68
CA PRO A 119 -25.12 3.98 -19.49
C PRO A 119 -25.87 3.39 -18.29
N LYS A 120 -27.14 3.79 -18.12
CA LYS A 120 -28.01 3.35 -17.01
C LYS A 120 -28.74 2.03 -17.27
N ARG A 121 -28.62 1.45 -18.47
CA ARG A 121 -29.26 0.16 -18.73
C ARG A 121 -28.58 -0.91 -17.90
N LEU A 122 -29.38 -1.75 -17.27
CA LEU A 122 -28.90 -2.83 -16.44
C LEU A 122 -28.26 -3.92 -17.31
N MET A 123 -27.13 -4.45 -16.84
CA MET A 123 -26.41 -5.51 -17.53
C MET A 123 -27.14 -6.83 -17.38
N THR A 124 -27.40 -7.52 -18.48
CA THR A 124 -27.79 -8.93 -18.42
C THR A 124 -26.57 -9.82 -18.21
N ARG A 125 -26.79 -11.01 -17.65
CA ARG A 125 -25.71 -12.00 -17.47
C ARG A 125 -25.03 -12.36 -18.79
N SER A 126 -25.80 -12.47 -19.88
CA SER A 126 -25.26 -12.73 -21.23
C SER A 126 -24.33 -11.64 -21.74
N GLU A 127 -24.70 -10.38 -21.54
CA GLU A 127 -23.88 -9.25 -21.99
C GLU A 127 -22.57 -9.17 -21.21
N THR A 128 -22.62 -9.45 -19.90
CA THR A 128 -21.42 -9.57 -19.06
C THR A 128 -20.48 -10.64 -19.59
N GLN A 129 -21.00 -11.83 -19.92
CA GLN A 129 -20.17 -12.91 -20.48
C GLN A 129 -19.57 -12.54 -21.84
N SER A 130 -20.30 -11.81 -22.67
CA SER A 130 -19.77 -11.31 -23.94
C SER A 130 -18.58 -10.38 -23.73
N VAL A 131 -18.67 -9.44 -22.78
CA VAL A 131 -17.56 -8.52 -22.48
C VAL A 131 -16.35 -9.29 -21.96
N ILE A 132 -16.52 -10.17 -20.97
CA ILE A 132 -15.42 -10.97 -20.40
C ILE A 132 -14.80 -11.91 -21.45
N SER A 133 -15.62 -12.56 -22.27
CA SER A 133 -15.17 -13.42 -23.36
C SER A 133 -14.37 -12.63 -24.40
N HIS A 134 -14.79 -11.41 -24.74
CA HIS A 134 -14.13 -10.57 -25.74
C HIS A 134 -12.69 -10.22 -25.34
N ILE A 135 -12.50 -9.78 -24.09
CA ILE A 135 -11.20 -9.29 -23.57
C ILE A 135 -10.23 -10.41 -23.22
N THR A 136 -10.72 -11.63 -22.96
CA THR A 136 -9.88 -12.78 -22.62
C THR A 136 -9.32 -13.45 -23.87
N LYS A 137 -8.15 -14.08 -23.73
CA LYS A 137 -7.42 -14.81 -24.78
C LYS A 137 -8.35 -15.77 -25.49
N ASP A 138 -8.14 -15.91 -26.80
CA ASP A 138 -8.98 -16.79 -27.60
C ASP A 138 -8.76 -18.25 -27.20
N MET A 139 -9.84 -19.02 -27.27
CA MET A 139 -9.88 -20.44 -26.96
C MET A 139 -10.94 -21.05 -27.86
N ASP A 140 -10.66 -22.25 -28.35
CA ASP A 140 -11.68 -23.09 -28.96
C ASP A 140 -12.54 -23.70 -27.85
N ALA A 141 -13.53 -22.94 -27.40
CA ALA A 141 -14.34 -23.28 -26.24
C ALA A 141 -15.33 -24.40 -26.59
N ASP A 142 -15.17 -25.56 -25.95
CA ASP A 142 -16.14 -26.66 -26.09
C ASP A 142 -17.52 -26.24 -25.58
N THR A 143 -18.45 -26.05 -26.50
CA THR A 143 -19.84 -25.67 -26.19
C THR A 143 -20.66 -26.80 -25.57
N SER A 144 -20.16 -28.05 -25.59
CA SER A 144 -20.81 -29.18 -24.90
C SER A 144 -20.87 -28.96 -23.38
N VAL A 145 -19.99 -28.11 -22.83
CA VAL A 145 -20.03 -27.66 -21.44
C VAL A 145 -21.40 -27.12 -21.03
N LEU A 146 -22.14 -26.54 -21.98
CA LEU A 146 -23.46 -25.93 -21.76
C LEU A 146 -24.55 -26.97 -21.49
N ASN A 147 -24.39 -28.22 -21.95
CA ASN A 147 -25.42 -29.27 -21.86
C ASN A 147 -25.73 -29.70 -20.43
N ARG A 148 -24.91 -29.29 -19.45
CA ARG A 148 -25.14 -29.55 -18.02
C ARG A 148 -26.15 -28.59 -17.38
N PHE A 149 -26.52 -27.51 -18.06
CA PHE A 149 -27.41 -26.48 -17.54
C PHE A 149 -28.81 -26.65 -18.12
N GLU A 150 -29.81 -26.61 -17.25
CA GLU A 150 -31.22 -26.87 -17.62
C GLU A 150 -31.77 -25.80 -18.57
N ASP A 151 -31.26 -24.58 -18.45
CA ASP A 151 -31.67 -23.41 -19.20
C ASP A 151 -30.73 -23.06 -20.36
N ALA A 152 -29.86 -23.99 -20.78
CA ALA A 152 -28.93 -23.77 -21.88
C ALA A 152 -29.60 -23.42 -23.22
N GLY A 153 -30.89 -23.76 -23.38
CA GLY A 153 -31.72 -23.37 -24.52
C GLY A 153 -32.13 -21.89 -24.51
N SER A 154 -32.09 -21.22 -23.35
CA SER A 154 -32.44 -19.81 -23.18
C SER A 154 -31.28 -18.86 -23.52
N ILE A 155 -30.08 -19.41 -23.76
CA ILE A 155 -28.89 -18.62 -24.10
C ILE A 155 -29.07 -18.05 -25.52
N PRO A 156 -29.00 -16.72 -25.70
CA PRO A 156 -29.00 -16.13 -27.04
C PRO A 156 -27.87 -16.71 -27.91
N THR A 157 -28.12 -16.93 -29.19
CA THR A 157 -27.14 -17.56 -30.10
C THR A 157 -25.77 -16.88 -30.06
N TRP A 158 -25.73 -15.54 -30.01
CA TRP A 158 -24.50 -14.75 -29.93
C TRP A 158 -23.74 -14.93 -28.62
N ALA A 159 -24.41 -15.37 -27.54
CA ALA A 159 -23.83 -15.55 -26.21
C ALA A 159 -23.34 -16.97 -25.95
N ARG A 160 -23.68 -17.97 -26.78
CA ARG A 160 -23.32 -19.39 -26.54
C ARG A 160 -21.81 -19.59 -26.40
N THR A 161 -21.02 -19.08 -27.33
CA THR A 161 -19.55 -19.17 -27.25
C THR A 161 -18.98 -18.38 -26.07
N PRO A 162 -19.42 -17.12 -25.83
CA PRO A 162 -19.04 -16.41 -24.60
C PRO A 162 -19.27 -17.19 -23.31
N TYR A 163 -20.44 -17.81 -23.14
CA TYR A 163 -20.73 -18.64 -21.97
C TYR A 163 -19.81 -19.85 -21.87
N ALA A 164 -19.65 -20.60 -22.96
CA ALA A 164 -18.76 -21.76 -22.97
C ALA A 164 -17.32 -21.36 -22.59
N LYS A 165 -16.85 -20.22 -23.08
CA LYS A 165 -15.51 -19.70 -22.80
C LYS A 165 -15.33 -19.32 -21.34
N THR A 166 -16.26 -18.56 -20.76
CA THR A 166 -16.15 -18.06 -19.38
C THR A 166 -16.36 -19.17 -18.35
N LEU A 167 -17.17 -20.19 -18.68
CA LEU A 167 -17.29 -21.43 -17.90
C LEU A 167 -15.98 -22.23 -17.91
N ASN A 168 -15.38 -22.46 -19.09
CA ASN A 168 -14.11 -23.20 -19.19
C ASN A 168 -12.95 -22.49 -18.48
N TYR A 169 -12.92 -21.15 -18.49
CA TYR A 169 -11.96 -20.39 -17.70
C TYR A 169 -12.23 -20.39 -16.19
N GLY A 170 -13.41 -20.83 -15.76
CA GLY A 170 -13.83 -20.79 -14.35
C GLY A 170 -14.04 -19.37 -13.83
N ILE A 171 -14.44 -18.44 -14.70
CA ILE A 171 -14.75 -17.05 -14.33
C ILE A 171 -16.22 -16.92 -13.95
N TYR A 172 -17.10 -17.67 -14.63
CA TYR A 172 -18.54 -17.58 -14.44
C TYR A 172 -19.01 -18.05 -13.06
N VAL A 173 -20.14 -17.52 -12.58
CA VAL A 173 -20.71 -17.80 -11.25
C VAL A 173 -22.18 -18.21 -11.34
N ASN A 174 -22.53 -19.33 -10.70
CA ASN A 174 -23.89 -19.87 -10.62
C ASN A 174 -24.28 -19.98 -9.14
N TYR A 175 -24.87 -18.91 -8.62
CA TYR A 175 -25.41 -18.88 -7.26
C TYR A 175 -26.82 -18.28 -7.30
N PRO A 176 -27.81 -18.81 -6.57
CA PRO A 176 -27.73 -20.01 -5.73
C PRO A 176 -27.96 -21.32 -6.50
N GLN A 177 -28.39 -21.27 -7.77
CA GLN A 177 -28.72 -22.44 -8.59
C GLN A 177 -27.52 -22.88 -9.44
N PRO A 178 -26.77 -23.94 -9.04
CA PRO A 178 -25.54 -24.35 -9.74
C PRO A 178 -25.77 -24.92 -11.14
N ASN A 179 -26.99 -25.38 -11.44
CA ASN A 179 -27.43 -25.99 -12.70
C ASN A 179 -28.17 -25.00 -13.63
N GLU A 180 -28.26 -23.71 -13.29
CA GLU A 180 -28.89 -22.68 -14.12
C GLU A 180 -27.91 -21.54 -14.44
N LEU A 181 -27.89 -21.10 -15.69
CA LEU A 181 -27.08 -19.96 -16.15
C LEU A 181 -27.84 -18.63 -16.00
N ARG A 182 -29.15 -18.63 -16.15
CA ARG A 182 -30.03 -17.46 -16.10
C ARG A 182 -29.60 -16.38 -17.12
N PRO A 183 -29.50 -16.71 -18.42
CA PRO A 183 -28.80 -15.85 -19.38
C PRO A 183 -29.44 -14.47 -19.58
N ASN A 184 -30.76 -14.37 -19.37
CA ASN A 184 -31.53 -13.15 -19.59
C ASN A 184 -31.80 -12.37 -18.30
N ASP A 185 -31.36 -12.88 -17.15
CA ASP A 185 -31.50 -12.19 -15.86
C ASP A 185 -30.53 -11.01 -15.79
N ILE A 186 -30.93 -10.02 -14.99
CA ILE A 186 -30.08 -8.88 -14.65
C ILE A 186 -28.98 -9.33 -13.68
N LEU A 187 -27.75 -8.88 -13.95
CA LEU A 187 -26.59 -9.14 -13.10
C LEU A 187 -26.72 -8.38 -11.77
N SER A 188 -26.60 -9.11 -10.67
CA SER A 188 -26.49 -8.52 -9.33
C SER A 188 -25.07 -8.01 -9.05
N ARG A 189 -24.93 -7.07 -8.10
CA ARG A 189 -23.64 -6.51 -7.68
C ARG A 189 -22.73 -7.57 -7.05
N ALA A 190 -23.27 -8.53 -6.30
CA ALA A 190 -22.52 -9.65 -5.76
C ALA A 190 -21.96 -10.56 -6.88
N GLU A 191 -22.77 -10.88 -7.89
CA GLU A 191 -22.30 -11.68 -9.03
C GLU A 191 -21.24 -10.94 -9.85
N ALA A 192 -21.38 -9.62 -10.02
CA ALA A 192 -20.37 -8.79 -10.65
C ALA A 192 -19.04 -8.81 -9.88
N ALA A 193 -19.09 -8.68 -8.55
CA ALA A 193 -17.90 -8.77 -7.70
C ALA A 193 -17.18 -10.11 -7.88
N VAL A 194 -17.91 -11.23 -7.86
CA VAL A 194 -17.32 -12.56 -8.04
C VAL A 194 -16.70 -12.72 -9.42
N ILE A 195 -17.38 -12.26 -10.48
CA ILE A 195 -16.84 -12.33 -11.85
C ILE A 195 -15.57 -11.49 -11.98
N LEU A 196 -15.55 -10.28 -11.41
CA LEU A 196 -14.38 -9.39 -11.45
C LEU A 196 -13.22 -9.94 -10.61
N ALA A 197 -13.47 -10.41 -9.39
CA ALA A 197 -12.44 -11.05 -8.56
C ALA A 197 -11.82 -12.27 -9.26
N ARG A 198 -12.65 -13.16 -9.82
CA ARG A 198 -12.16 -14.33 -10.59
C ARG A 198 -11.40 -13.95 -11.84
N LEU A 199 -11.80 -12.86 -12.52
CA LEU A 199 -11.05 -12.34 -13.66
C LEU A 199 -9.69 -11.78 -13.22
N LYS A 200 -9.63 -11.08 -12.08
CA LYS A 200 -8.38 -10.55 -11.49
C LYS A 200 -7.42 -11.70 -11.15
N ASP A 201 -7.90 -12.76 -10.49
CA ASP A 201 -7.12 -13.97 -10.22
C ASP A 201 -6.58 -14.63 -11.50
N LYS A 202 -7.32 -14.45 -12.60
CA LYS A 202 -7.00 -15.00 -13.92
C LYS A 202 -6.53 -13.91 -14.89
N ILE A 203 -5.92 -12.83 -14.41
CA ILE A 203 -5.50 -11.70 -15.25
C ILE A 203 -4.56 -12.11 -16.39
N GLY A 204 -3.81 -13.22 -16.22
CA GLY A 204 -3.00 -13.83 -17.28
C GLY A 204 -3.80 -14.34 -18.49
N LEU A 205 -5.11 -14.53 -18.36
CA LEU A 205 -6.04 -14.85 -19.45
C LEU A 205 -6.52 -13.60 -20.20
N VAL A 206 -6.35 -12.38 -19.69
CA VAL A 206 -6.71 -11.17 -20.43
C VAL A 206 -5.71 -10.91 -21.55
N LYS A 207 -6.19 -10.58 -22.75
CA LYS A 207 -5.33 -10.24 -23.90
C LYS A 207 -4.55 -8.97 -23.59
N THR A 208 -3.29 -8.91 -24.01
CA THR A 208 -2.36 -7.85 -23.61
C THR A 208 -2.87 -6.45 -23.96
N GLN A 209 -3.56 -6.26 -25.09
CA GLN A 209 -4.08 -4.95 -25.50
C GLN A 209 -5.13 -4.35 -24.55
N TYR A 210 -5.76 -5.14 -23.68
CA TYR A 210 -6.74 -4.64 -22.71
C TYR A 210 -6.13 -4.44 -21.32
N LYS A 211 -4.89 -4.87 -21.08
CA LYS A 211 -4.21 -4.66 -19.81
C LYS A 211 -3.48 -3.32 -19.87
N GLY A 212 -3.86 -2.41 -19.00
CA GLY A 212 -3.11 -1.20 -18.73
C GLY A 212 -1.83 -1.50 -17.95
N GLY A 213 -1.06 -0.45 -17.68
CA GLY A 213 0.23 -0.55 -17.01
C GLY A 213 1.33 -1.18 -17.86
N GLU A 214 1.37 -0.81 -19.14
CA GLU A 214 2.51 -1.13 -20.02
C GLU A 214 3.80 -0.68 -19.33
N LEU A 215 4.75 -1.60 -19.18
CA LEU A 215 6.07 -1.32 -18.65
C LEU A 215 6.78 -0.41 -19.66
N LEU A 216 6.99 0.85 -19.28
CA LEU A 216 7.68 1.85 -20.08
C LEU A 216 9.19 1.77 -19.89
N ALA A 217 9.63 1.56 -18.64
CA ALA A 217 11.03 1.46 -18.28
C ALA A 217 11.20 0.71 -16.94
N ILE A 218 12.41 0.22 -16.70
CA ILE A 218 12.89 -0.15 -15.36
C ILE A 218 13.89 0.90 -14.97
N GLU A 219 13.62 1.58 -13.85
CA GLU A 219 14.47 2.60 -13.24
C GLU A 219 15.02 2.08 -11.91
N HIS A 220 15.96 2.81 -11.29
CA HIS A 220 16.71 2.33 -10.14
C HIS A 220 16.69 3.32 -8.96
N LEU A 221 16.60 2.78 -7.75
CA LEU A 221 16.57 3.53 -6.49
C LEU A 221 17.80 3.21 -5.63
N ASN A 222 18.85 4.03 -5.75
CA ASN A 222 20.14 3.75 -5.12
C ASN A 222 20.35 4.47 -3.78
N THR A 223 19.37 4.35 -2.89
CA THR A 223 19.43 4.98 -1.55
C THR A 223 20.49 4.32 -0.67
N THR A 224 20.75 3.01 -0.86
CA THR A 224 21.81 2.30 -0.16
C THR A 224 22.33 1.10 -0.95
N ARG A 225 23.67 0.97 -1.02
CA ARG A 225 24.37 -0.14 -1.69
C ARG A 225 24.07 -1.53 -1.12
N ARG A 226 23.37 -1.64 0.01
CA ARG A 226 23.02 -2.91 0.66
C ARG A 226 21.56 -3.31 0.43
N ALA A 227 20.77 -2.50 -0.26
CA ALA A 227 19.39 -2.82 -0.56
C ALA A 227 19.34 -4.13 -1.36
N PRO A 228 18.46 -5.09 -0.99
CA PRO A 228 18.26 -6.32 -1.77
C PRO A 228 17.77 -6.09 -3.20
N SER A 229 17.07 -4.98 -3.44
CA SER A 229 16.59 -4.55 -4.75
C SER A 229 16.79 -3.04 -4.87
N ASP A 230 16.99 -2.57 -6.10
CA ASP A 230 16.93 -1.17 -6.50
C ASP A 230 15.89 -0.93 -7.61
N GLU A 231 15.24 -1.97 -8.13
CA GLU A 231 14.35 -1.84 -9.29
C GLU A 231 13.05 -1.10 -8.99
N VAL A 232 12.66 -0.24 -9.92
CA VAL A 232 11.37 0.45 -9.97
C VAL A 232 10.78 0.28 -11.38
N GLU A 233 9.65 -0.41 -11.48
CA GLU A 233 8.93 -0.56 -12.75
C GLU A 233 8.13 0.72 -13.04
N ILE A 234 8.54 1.46 -14.07
CA ILE A 234 7.82 2.63 -14.56
C ILE A 234 6.78 2.15 -15.55
N LYS A 235 5.51 2.18 -15.14
CA LYS A 235 4.38 1.79 -15.98
C LYS A 235 3.66 3.01 -16.54
N SER A 236 2.84 2.79 -17.56
CA SER A 236 2.03 3.85 -18.16
C SER A 236 1.06 4.52 -17.18
N ASP A 237 0.66 3.82 -16.12
CA ASP A 237 -0.39 4.18 -15.17
C ASP A 237 0.09 4.26 -13.71
N SER A 238 1.29 3.75 -13.42
CA SER A 238 1.82 3.62 -12.06
C SER A 238 3.34 3.55 -12.07
N ASN A 239 3.96 3.78 -10.93
CA ASN A 239 5.34 3.39 -10.65
C ASN A 239 5.31 2.31 -9.58
N VAL A 240 5.93 1.16 -9.82
CA VAL A 240 5.97 0.05 -8.86
C VAL A 240 7.37 -0.10 -8.31
N ILE A 241 7.54 0.24 -7.03
CA ILE A 241 8.79 0.04 -6.30
C ILE A 241 8.82 -1.43 -5.85
N LYS A 242 9.81 -2.19 -6.32
CA LYS A 242 9.88 -3.63 -6.03
C LYS A 242 10.18 -3.91 -4.55
N GLU A 243 9.70 -5.03 -4.04
CA GLU A 243 10.10 -5.59 -2.75
C GLU A 243 11.64 -5.58 -2.61
N GLY A 244 12.14 -5.23 -1.42
CA GLY A 244 13.57 -5.19 -1.13
C GLY A 244 14.22 -3.83 -1.40
N ASN A 245 13.53 -2.90 -2.07
CA ASN A 245 13.96 -1.51 -2.14
C ASN A 245 14.01 -0.87 -0.74
N VAL A 246 14.92 0.08 -0.56
CA VAL A 246 15.10 0.80 0.70
C VAL A 246 14.83 2.28 0.47
N ILE A 247 14.06 2.94 1.33
CA ILE A 247 13.80 4.39 1.22
C ILE A 247 14.19 5.12 2.51
N PRO A 248 14.72 6.35 2.43
CA PRO A 248 15.00 7.17 3.60
C PRO A 248 13.71 7.86 4.08
N VAL A 249 13.45 7.81 5.38
CA VAL A 249 12.34 8.51 6.04
C VAL A 249 12.84 9.19 7.31
N ALA A 250 12.33 10.39 7.61
CA ALA A 250 12.75 11.15 8.78
C ALA A 250 11.66 11.14 9.85
N PHE A 251 12.02 11.01 11.13
CA PHE A 251 11.05 11.16 12.21
C PHE A 251 10.38 12.53 12.13
N SER A 252 9.04 12.58 12.13
CA SER A 252 8.30 13.85 12.08
C SER A 252 8.34 14.61 13.41
N GLU A 253 8.62 13.91 14.50
CA GLU A 253 8.73 14.47 15.84
C GLU A 253 9.76 13.67 16.66
N ARG A 254 10.10 14.16 17.85
CA ARG A 254 11.02 13.44 18.74
C ARG A 254 10.38 12.13 19.22
N PHE A 255 11.13 11.03 19.14
CA PHE A 255 10.71 9.72 19.62
C PHE A 255 11.57 9.26 20.81
N LYS A 256 10.95 8.61 21.80
CA LYS A 256 11.63 8.01 22.95
C LYS A 256 10.96 6.71 23.34
N SER A 257 11.72 5.62 23.40
CA SER A 257 11.19 4.29 23.68
C SER A 257 10.53 4.14 25.05
N GLU A 258 10.95 4.93 26.05
CA GLU A 258 10.37 4.88 27.40
C GLU A 258 9.03 5.63 27.54
N ASP A 259 8.71 6.48 26.56
CA ASP A 259 7.47 7.26 26.51
C ASP A 259 6.48 6.63 25.50
N SER A 260 6.75 5.41 25.02
CA SER A 260 5.97 4.74 23.97
C SER A 260 5.68 3.27 24.31
N ALA A 261 4.67 2.70 23.67
CA ALA A 261 4.23 1.32 23.79
C ALA A 261 3.89 0.70 22.43
N ALA A 262 3.73 -0.62 22.40
CA ALA A 262 3.22 -1.31 21.22
C ALA A 262 1.81 -0.81 20.88
N GLY A 263 1.57 -0.52 19.60
CA GLY A 263 0.34 0.07 19.11
C GLY A 263 0.40 1.58 18.89
N ASP A 264 1.38 2.28 19.48
CA ASP A 264 1.51 3.73 19.32
C ASP A 264 1.86 4.10 17.88
N ALA A 265 1.27 5.20 17.41
CA ALA A 265 1.56 5.76 16.11
C ALA A 265 2.93 6.44 16.11
N VAL A 266 3.67 6.29 15.02
CA VAL A 266 4.92 7.02 14.75
C VAL A 266 4.81 7.60 13.36
N SER A 267 4.97 8.91 13.23
CA SER A 267 4.92 9.57 11.93
C SER A 267 6.33 9.82 11.40
N PHE A 268 6.52 9.50 10.13
CA PHE A 268 7.72 9.89 9.40
C PHE A 268 7.38 10.82 8.25
N VAL A 269 8.39 11.54 7.74
CA VAL A 269 8.28 12.45 6.61
C VAL A 269 9.44 12.28 5.65
N ALA A 270 9.16 12.34 4.36
CA ALA A 270 10.18 12.55 3.33
C ALA A 270 10.66 14.00 3.41
N LYS A 271 11.89 14.23 3.87
CA LYS A 271 12.48 15.58 3.93
C LYS A 271 12.80 16.16 2.56
N GLU A 272 13.15 15.29 1.63
CA GLU A 272 13.51 15.59 0.25
C GLU A 272 12.72 14.66 -0.67
N ASP A 273 12.69 14.97 -1.97
CA ASP A 273 12.09 14.08 -2.95
C ASP A 273 12.83 12.74 -2.95
N ILE A 274 12.08 11.65 -2.86
CA ILE A 274 12.60 10.30 -3.06
C ILE A 274 12.44 10.01 -4.55
N THR A 275 13.56 10.01 -5.27
CA THR A 275 13.61 9.86 -6.73
C THR A 275 14.39 8.61 -7.14
N THR A 276 14.12 8.12 -8.35
CA THR A 276 15.01 7.19 -9.04
C THR A 276 16.29 7.91 -9.51
N GLU A 277 17.33 7.17 -9.88
CA GLU A 277 18.56 7.73 -10.47
C GLU A 277 18.27 8.40 -11.83
N GLU A 278 17.26 7.90 -12.54
CA GLU A 278 16.80 8.41 -13.82
C GLU A 278 15.92 9.67 -13.69
N GLY A 279 15.54 10.04 -12.46
CA GLY A 279 14.89 11.33 -12.15
C GLY A 279 13.37 11.28 -11.98
N THR A 280 12.76 10.09 -11.92
CA THR A 280 11.34 9.97 -11.57
C THR A 280 11.14 10.20 -10.08
N VAL A 281 10.31 11.17 -9.72
CA VAL A 281 9.89 11.40 -8.33
C VAL A 281 8.86 10.35 -7.91
N LEU A 282 9.19 9.57 -6.89
CA LEU A 282 8.32 8.54 -6.33
C LEU A 282 7.52 9.07 -5.14
N PHE A 283 8.22 9.69 -4.18
CA PHE A 283 7.58 10.38 -3.05
C PHE A 283 8.11 11.81 -2.98
N PRO A 284 7.28 12.83 -3.25
CA PRO A 284 7.69 14.22 -3.10
C PRO A 284 8.03 14.56 -1.65
N ALA A 285 8.90 15.55 -1.44
CA ALA A 285 9.18 16.13 -0.14
C ALA A 285 7.88 16.54 0.56
N GLY A 286 7.79 16.26 1.85
CA GLY A 286 6.58 16.45 2.65
C GLY A 286 5.60 15.27 2.62
N THR A 287 5.87 14.20 1.85
CA THR A 287 5.14 12.93 1.97
C THR A 287 5.23 12.43 3.41
N LYS A 288 4.08 12.17 4.04
CA LYS A 288 4.00 11.62 5.39
C LYS A 288 3.86 10.11 5.31
N PHE A 289 4.56 9.38 6.17
CA PHE A 289 4.46 7.93 6.27
C PHE A 289 3.84 7.55 7.61
N ASP A 290 2.79 6.76 7.54
CA ASP A 290 2.05 6.27 8.69
C ASP A 290 2.72 4.98 9.19
N ALA A 291 3.23 5.02 10.42
CA ALA A 291 3.87 3.88 11.05
C ALA A 291 3.29 3.58 12.43
N GLN A 292 3.52 2.36 12.90
CA GLN A 292 3.13 1.91 14.21
C GLN A 292 4.30 1.19 14.90
N VAL A 293 4.43 1.39 16.21
CA VAL A 293 5.31 0.59 17.06
C VAL A 293 4.71 -0.81 17.19
N LEU A 294 5.44 -1.83 16.74
CA LEU A 294 5.05 -3.23 16.90
C LEU A 294 5.42 -3.75 18.30
N GLU A 295 6.63 -3.46 18.74
CA GLU A 295 7.17 -3.97 20.00
C GLU A 295 8.30 -3.04 20.49
N ILE A 296 8.38 -2.86 21.81
CA ILE A 296 9.54 -2.25 22.47
C ILE A 296 10.09 -3.28 23.46
N LYS A 297 11.37 -3.63 23.29
CA LYS A 297 12.11 -4.41 24.28
C LYS A 297 12.91 -3.46 25.14
N ASP A 298 12.54 -3.39 26.42
CA ASP A 298 13.22 -2.56 27.40
C ASP A 298 14.72 -2.86 27.51
N PRO A 299 15.54 -1.86 27.86
CA PRO A 299 16.94 -2.09 28.09
C PRO A 299 17.15 -3.01 29.29
N LYS A 300 18.06 -3.97 29.15
CA LYS A 300 18.43 -4.92 30.19
C LYS A 300 19.79 -4.59 30.78
N TRP A 301 20.07 -5.20 31.94
CA TRP A 301 21.40 -5.17 32.55
C TRP A 301 22.47 -5.73 31.62
N PHE A 302 23.73 -5.37 31.89
CA PHE A 302 24.89 -5.65 31.03
C PHE A 302 24.85 -4.92 29.68
N ASN A 303 24.49 -3.62 29.70
CA ASN A 303 24.51 -2.73 28.53
C ASN A 303 23.68 -3.22 27.34
N LYS A 304 22.60 -3.97 27.59
CA LYS A 304 21.67 -4.39 26.56
C LYS A 304 20.68 -3.25 26.31
N ASN A 305 20.93 -2.46 25.28
CA ASN A 305 20.06 -1.32 24.91
C ASN A 305 18.65 -1.77 24.52
N ALA A 306 17.71 -0.84 24.62
CA ALA A 306 16.36 -1.00 24.15
C ALA A 306 16.34 -1.31 22.65
N ARG A 307 15.31 -2.04 22.21
CA ARG A 307 15.07 -2.34 20.80
C ARG A 307 13.64 -1.95 20.46
N VAL A 308 13.49 -1.14 19.44
CA VAL A 308 12.19 -0.69 18.95
C VAL A 308 11.96 -1.32 17.59
N TYR A 309 10.79 -1.95 17.42
CA TYR A 309 10.33 -2.52 16.17
C TYR A 309 9.15 -1.68 15.69
N ALA A 310 9.24 -1.16 14.47
CA ALA A 310 8.20 -0.36 13.86
C ALA A 310 7.85 -0.91 12.48
N GLN A 311 6.63 -0.63 12.02
CA GLN A 311 6.17 -0.96 10.67
C GLN A 311 5.45 0.24 10.07
N LEU A 312 5.80 0.54 8.83
CA LEU A 312 5.15 1.55 8.01
C LEU A 312 4.12 0.83 7.13
N ASN A 313 2.86 1.27 7.23
CA ASN A 313 1.72 0.64 6.55
C ASN A 313 1.19 1.46 5.37
N GLY A 314 1.63 2.72 5.25
CA GLY A 314 1.21 3.59 4.17
C GLY A 314 1.92 4.93 4.14
N ALA A 315 1.62 5.69 3.10
CA ALA A 315 2.08 7.05 2.94
C ALA A 315 0.95 7.94 2.38
N VAL A 316 1.00 9.22 2.74
CA VAL A 316 0.13 10.28 2.23
C VAL A 316 1.01 11.36 1.60
N MET A 317 0.92 11.49 0.28
CA MET A 317 1.66 12.50 -0.48
C MET A 317 1.06 13.91 -0.27
N PRO A 318 1.81 14.99 -0.58
CA PRO A 318 1.30 16.36 -0.47
C PRO A 318 0.04 16.63 -1.28
N CYS A 319 -0.17 15.91 -2.39
CA CYS A 319 -1.39 15.99 -3.21
C CYS A 319 -2.61 15.28 -2.58
N GLY A 320 -2.45 14.63 -1.43
CA GLY A 320 -3.48 13.84 -0.76
C GLY A 320 -3.60 12.39 -1.25
N GLN A 321 -2.82 11.99 -2.27
CA GLN A 321 -2.76 10.61 -2.72
C GLN A 321 -2.22 9.70 -1.62
N LYS A 322 -2.92 8.60 -1.38
CA LYS A 322 -2.51 7.55 -0.44
C LYS A 322 -1.82 6.42 -1.18
N VAL A 323 -0.77 5.88 -0.57
CA VAL A 323 -0.01 4.73 -1.08
C VAL A 323 0.04 3.69 0.03
N SER A 324 -0.35 2.44 -0.27
CA SER A 324 -0.18 1.33 0.67
C SER A 324 1.28 0.89 0.67
N LEU A 325 1.84 0.66 1.86
CA LEU A 325 3.22 0.24 2.06
C LEU A 325 3.26 -0.91 3.06
N ASP A 326 4.25 -1.79 2.92
CA ASP A 326 4.63 -2.73 3.97
C ASP A 326 6.13 -2.59 4.13
N ALA A 327 6.58 -1.79 5.09
CA ALA A 327 8.00 -1.50 5.26
C ALA A 327 8.45 -1.52 6.72
N LYS A 328 9.72 -1.86 6.94
CA LYS A 328 10.34 -1.92 8.28
C LYS A 328 11.70 -1.26 8.30
N PRO A 329 12.22 -0.83 9.47
CA PRO A 329 13.57 -0.28 9.57
C PRO A 329 14.63 -1.20 8.95
N PHE A 330 15.46 -0.68 8.05
CA PHE A 330 16.51 -1.43 7.35
C PHE A 330 17.78 -1.58 8.21
N TYR A 331 17.63 -2.28 9.32
CA TYR A 331 18.70 -2.63 10.25
C TYR A 331 18.69 -4.13 10.50
N LYS A 332 19.75 -4.65 11.13
CA LYS A 332 19.79 -6.07 11.51
C LYS A 332 18.57 -6.42 12.36
N ASN A 333 17.79 -7.42 11.94
CA ASN A 333 16.54 -7.85 12.59
C ASN A 333 15.44 -6.77 12.64
N TYR A 334 15.50 -5.75 11.78
CA TYR A 334 14.55 -4.64 11.75
C TYR A 334 14.45 -3.82 13.05
N GLU A 335 15.50 -3.86 13.88
CA GLU A 335 15.51 -3.22 15.19
C GLU A 335 16.16 -1.83 15.13
N LEU A 336 15.46 -0.83 15.67
CA LEU A 336 16.06 0.45 16.02
C LEU A 336 16.71 0.34 17.39
N LYS A 337 17.96 0.76 17.50
CA LYS A 337 18.73 0.75 18.75
C LYS A 337 19.78 1.85 18.75
N GLU A 338 20.14 2.30 19.95
CA GLU A 338 21.23 3.25 20.14
C GLU A 338 22.56 2.71 19.62
N GLY A 339 23.34 3.60 19.01
CA GLY A 339 24.63 3.27 18.41
C GLY A 339 25.66 2.76 19.44
N PRO A 340 26.64 1.95 19.01
CA PRO A 340 27.72 1.47 19.88
C PRO A 340 28.52 2.61 20.53
N TRP A 341 28.71 3.73 19.82
CA TRP A 341 29.47 4.89 20.30
C TRP A 341 28.78 5.66 21.42
N MET A 342 27.44 5.76 21.40
CA MET A 342 26.66 6.35 22.50
C MET A 342 26.74 5.48 23.76
N THR A 343 26.79 4.16 23.56
CA THR A 343 26.98 3.18 24.64
C THR A 343 28.41 3.25 25.21
N ALA A 344 29.43 3.39 24.35
CA ALA A 344 30.82 3.55 24.76
C ALA A 344 31.07 4.88 25.48
N GLY A 345 30.46 5.99 25.02
CA GLY A 345 30.51 7.28 25.70
C GLY A 345 29.90 7.23 27.11
N LYS A 346 28.83 6.45 27.31
CA LYS A 346 28.28 6.14 28.65
C LYS A 346 29.30 5.41 29.51
N LEU A 347 29.97 4.36 29.00
CA LEU A 347 31.03 3.66 29.74
C LEU A 347 32.19 4.59 30.13
N ALA A 348 32.61 5.48 29.23
CA ALA A 348 33.67 6.44 29.51
C ALA A 348 33.30 7.42 30.64
N LEU A 349 32.06 7.95 30.63
CA LEU A 349 31.55 8.84 31.68
C LEU A 349 31.46 8.14 33.05
N TYR A 350 30.99 6.88 33.09
CA TYR A 350 30.93 6.12 34.34
C TYR A 350 32.32 5.80 34.91
N THR A 351 33.32 5.64 34.04
CA THR A 351 34.72 5.39 34.47
C THR A 351 35.35 6.65 35.08
N VAL A 352 34.97 7.84 34.60
CA VAL A 352 35.42 9.12 35.17
C VAL A 352 34.68 9.45 36.47
N ALA A 353 33.40 9.06 36.61
CA ALA A 353 32.62 9.32 37.81
C ALA A 353 32.83 8.31 38.96
N GLY A 354 33.47 7.17 38.68
CA GLY A 354 33.67 6.07 39.65
C GLY A 354 34.99 6.07 40.40
N GLY A 355 35.85 7.07 40.20
CA GLY A 355 37.12 7.22 40.92
C GLY A 355 36.94 8.01 42.22
N ALA A 356 37.31 7.41 43.34
CA ALA A 356 37.26 8.01 44.66
C ALA A 356 37.97 9.38 44.73
N VAL A 357 37.32 10.32 45.42
CA VAL A 357 37.88 11.39 46.28
C VAL A 357 39.29 11.88 45.91
N GLY A 358 39.38 13.10 45.37
CA GLY A 358 40.61 13.88 45.45
C GLY A 358 40.86 14.85 44.28
N THR A 359 40.45 16.10 44.47
CA THR A 359 41.05 17.33 43.91
C THR A 359 41.42 17.39 42.41
N GLY A 360 40.63 18.17 41.67
CA GLY A 360 41.18 19.25 40.83
C GLY A 360 41.43 18.98 39.34
N ALA A 361 41.14 20.03 38.56
CA ALA A 361 41.52 20.32 37.18
C ALA A 361 40.78 19.56 36.06
N GLY A 362 39.97 20.33 35.32
CA GLY A 362 39.34 19.89 34.09
C GLY A 362 40.34 19.64 32.97
N VAL A 363 39.94 18.80 32.03
CA VAL A 363 40.58 18.67 30.72
C VAL A 363 39.49 18.69 29.67
N GLY A 364 39.50 19.76 28.87
CA GLY A 364 38.70 19.88 27.66
C GLY A 364 39.23 18.92 26.60
N PHE A 365 38.31 18.30 25.87
CA PHE A 365 38.65 17.54 24.67
C PHE A 365 38.53 18.48 23.46
N ALA A 366 39.66 18.91 22.93
CA ALA A 366 39.76 19.47 21.59
C ALA A 366 39.94 18.32 20.60
N PHE A 367 39.05 18.21 19.62
CA PHE A 367 39.24 17.35 18.45
C PHE A 367 39.29 18.23 17.20
N ILE A 368 40.43 18.20 16.51
CA ILE A 368 40.54 18.62 15.11
C ILE A 368 40.61 17.31 14.31
N PRO A 369 39.62 16.98 13.46
CA PRO A 369 39.90 16.16 12.30
C PRO A 369 40.28 17.10 11.16
N ASP A 370 41.24 16.71 10.30
CA ASP A 370 40.91 16.32 8.93
C ASP A 370 42.18 15.87 8.16
N PRO A 371 42.08 15.54 6.86
CA PRO A 371 41.82 14.22 6.30
C PRO A 371 43.09 13.70 5.64
N THR A 372 43.28 12.38 5.61
CA THR A 372 43.61 11.64 4.39
C THR A 372 43.95 10.22 4.80
N LYS A 373 43.20 9.28 4.22
CA LYS A 373 43.37 7.82 4.33
C LYS A 373 42.91 7.23 5.67
N ILE A 374 41.69 6.68 5.66
CA ILE A 374 41.42 5.29 6.07
C ILE A 374 40.14 4.86 5.33
N GLY A 375 40.31 4.14 4.23
CA GLY A 375 39.30 3.25 3.68
C GLY A 375 39.44 1.88 4.37
N THR A 376 38.31 1.25 4.67
CA THR A 376 38.11 0.06 5.53
C THR A 376 38.14 0.36 7.04
N GLY A 377 37.11 1.06 7.52
CA GLY A 377 37.01 1.49 8.91
C GLY A 377 36.62 0.37 9.88
N ILE A 378 37.61 -0.26 10.52
CA ILE A 378 37.88 -0.17 11.97
C ILE A 378 39.12 -1.04 12.24
N ALA A 379 40.28 -0.38 12.22
CA ALA A 379 41.47 -0.69 13.01
C ALA A 379 41.99 0.71 13.38
N ILE A 380 42.42 1.07 14.59
CA ILE A 380 43.46 0.49 15.45
C ILE A 380 43.30 1.19 16.81
N GLY A 381 43.62 0.49 17.91
CA GLY A 381 43.89 1.15 19.19
C GLY A 381 43.79 0.21 20.39
N THR A 382 44.75 -0.71 20.53
CA THR A 382 45.00 -1.39 21.80
C THR A 382 45.48 -0.40 22.85
N PRO A 383 44.82 -0.27 24.03
CA PRO A 383 45.42 0.39 25.17
C PRO A 383 46.28 -0.60 25.96
N VAL A 384 47.54 -0.22 26.23
CA VAL A 384 48.43 -0.88 27.19
C VAL A 384 48.43 -0.07 28.50
N GLY A 385 48.13 -0.73 29.62
CA GLY A 385 48.30 -0.28 31.03
C GLY A 385 47.23 0.70 31.54
N ALA A 386 46.68 0.65 32.75
CA ALA A 386 47.06 0.00 34.01
C ALA A 386 45.79 -0.47 34.78
N GLY A 387 45.98 -1.40 35.71
CA GLY A 387 44.91 -2.13 36.37
C GLY A 387 44.08 -1.35 37.40
N ILE A 388 42.98 -2.03 37.77
CA ILE A 388 42.01 -1.73 38.83
C ILE A 388 40.98 -0.66 38.46
N GLY A 389 39.83 -1.12 37.93
CA GLY A 389 38.63 -0.31 37.67
C GLY A 389 37.62 -0.87 36.66
N LEU A 390 37.83 -2.04 36.07
CA LEU A 390 37.03 -2.54 34.92
C LEU A 390 35.70 -3.25 35.25
N ALA A 391 35.24 -3.27 36.50
CA ALA A 391 34.02 -4.02 36.84
C ALA A 391 32.72 -3.20 36.77
N THR A 392 32.76 -1.87 36.94
CA THR A 392 31.52 -1.09 37.10
C THR A 392 30.85 -0.72 35.78
N GLY A 393 31.61 -0.51 34.69
CA GLY A 393 31.06 -0.21 33.36
C GLY A 393 30.33 -1.39 32.69
N LEU A 394 30.55 -2.62 33.18
CA LEU A 394 29.91 -3.84 32.66
C LEU A 394 28.54 -4.12 33.30
N ILE A 395 28.19 -3.42 34.39
CA ILE A 395 26.97 -3.69 35.19
C ILE A 395 26.06 -2.44 35.19
N THR A 396 25.80 -1.87 34.02
CA THR A 396 24.79 -0.81 33.87
C THR A 396 23.62 -1.27 33.01
N LYS A 397 22.41 -0.75 33.28
CA LYS A 397 21.25 -0.94 32.40
C LYS A 397 21.57 -0.32 31.03
N GLY A 398 21.19 -0.97 29.94
CA GLY A 398 21.33 -0.40 28.59
C GLY A 398 20.61 0.94 28.44
N LEU A 399 20.88 1.62 27.33
CA LEU A 399 20.21 2.87 26.96
C LEU A 399 18.81 2.60 26.39
N ASN A 400 17.88 3.50 26.68
CA ASN A 400 16.65 3.63 25.91
C ASN A 400 16.97 4.11 24.49
N TYR A 401 16.09 3.86 23.52
CA TYR A 401 16.22 4.36 22.15
C TYR A 401 15.56 5.72 22.02
N HIS A 402 16.33 6.74 21.62
CA HIS A 402 15.82 8.07 21.32
C HIS A 402 16.10 8.41 19.86
N ALA A 403 15.13 9.08 19.22
CA ALA A 403 15.35 9.70 17.92
C ALA A 403 14.94 11.18 17.98
N LYS A 404 15.72 12.04 17.33
CA LYS A 404 15.39 13.46 17.23
C LYS A 404 14.38 13.69 16.10
N GLU A 405 13.61 14.77 16.24
CA GLU A 405 12.83 15.27 15.10
C GLU A 405 13.75 15.50 13.90
N GLY A 406 13.34 14.98 12.76
CA GLY A 406 14.06 15.06 11.51
C GLY A 406 15.26 14.13 11.38
N GLU A 407 15.51 13.24 12.35
CA GLU A 407 16.50 12.17 12.23
C GLU A 407 16.06 11.18 11.15
N VAL A 408 16.96 10.90 10.19
CA VAL A 408 16.67 10.02 9.05
C VAL A 408 17.03 8.58 9.38
N ILE A 409 16.10 7.67 9.11
CA ILE A 409 16.32 6.22 9.11
C ILE A 409 16.01 5.67 7.72
N ASN A 410 16.62 4.53 7.39
CA ASN A 410 16.29 3.78 6.19
C ASN A 410 15.25 2.71 6.53
N VAL A 411 14.27 2.52 5.65
CA VAL A 411 13.25 1.46 5.76
C VAL A 411 13.25 0.63 4.49
N ILE A 412 13.11 -0.69 4.63
CA ILE A 412 13.04 -1.65 3.52
C ILE A 412 11.58 -2.04 3.26
N LEU A 413 11.20 -2.07 1.98
CA LEU A 413 9.92 -2.58 1.54
C LEU A 413 9.91 -4.11 1.60
N LEU A 414 8.90 -4.68 2.25
CA LEU A 414 8.65 -6.12 2.38
C LEU A 414 7.69 -6.65 1.32
N LYS A 415 7.08 -5.76 0.52
CA LYS A 415 6.24 -6.06 -0.64
C LYS A 415 6.39 -4.94 -1.68
N ASP A 416 6.00 -5.23 -2.91
CA ASP A 416 5.89 -4.21 -3.96
C ASP A 416 4.96 -3.07 -3.51
N ALA A 417 5.38 -1.83 -3.73
CA ALA A 417 4.56 -0.64 -3.53
C ALA A 417 4.19 -0.02 -4.87
N SER A 418 2.89 0.11 -5.15
CA SER A 418 2.39 0.74 -6.37
C SER A 418 1.93 2.17 -6.11
N ILE A 419 2.49 3.11 -6.87
CA ILE A 419 2.14 4.53 -6.85
C ILE A 419 1.40 4.83 -8.15
N SER A 420 0.08 4.99 -8.09
CA SER A 420 -0.72 5.36 -9.26
C SER A 420 -0.31 6.73 -9.79
N LYS A 421 -0.22 6.88 -11.11
CA LYS A 421 -0.03 8.17 -11.78
C LYS A 421 -1.40 8.83 -11.96
N SER A 422 -1.78 9.71 -11.05
CA SER A 422 -2.89 10.64 -11.33
C SER A 422 -2.40 11.66 -12.37
N LYS A 423 -3.10 11.78 -13.51
CA LYS A 423 -2.84 12.89 -14.43
C LYS A 423 -3.21 14.20 -13.72
N LEU A 424 -2.25 15.12 -13.68
CA LEU A 424 -2.50 16.54 -13.42
C LEU A 424 -3.42 17.13 -14.48
#